data_AF-A0A4S2GF66-F1
#
_entry.id   AF-A0A4S2GF66-F1
#
_cell.length_a   1.000
_cell.length_b   1.000
_cell.length_c   1.000
_cell.angle_alpha   90.00
_cell.angle_beta   90.00
_cell.angle_gamma   90.00
#
_symmetry.space_group_name_H-M   'P 1'
#
loop_
_entity.id
_entity.type
_entity.pdbx_description
1 polymer ?
#
loop_
_entity_poly.entity_id
_entity_poly.type
_entity_poly.pdbx_seq_one_letter_code
_entity_poly.pdbx_strand_id
1 'polypeptide(L)'
;MQERDLSTEEFLNLFERKESLKMAYIPHFITQCVVYYLDLLVAYARDNRLSEYKKQTRRLKEIRKEYMDSLEKEMPPKVFQKFLAQRDEYLESCGGNLTLMFFTFGNQILKYHGRVKHESIFCYANIIIAFIDYVEDFDRQVNKRIAEKLGMPCRNHGDARLTAIKSVCMGIKNQYPIEPNDQTKLCVSVMANKASAMINAML
;
A
#
# COMPACT_ATOMS: atom_id res chain seq x y z
N MET A 1 -11.31 -29.41 -1.89
CA MET A 1 -9.96 -29.51 -1.33
C MET A 1 -9.92 -28.65 -0.09
N GLN A 2 -9.54 -29.19 1.07
CA GLN A 2 -9.45 -28.41 2.30
C GLN A 2 -8.21 -27.51 2.23
N GLU A 3 -8.43 -26.21 2.38
CA GLU A 3 -7.37 -25.21 2.55
C GLU A 3 -6.84 -25.27 3.99
N ARG A 4 -5.54 -25.08 4.19
CA ARG A 4 -4.90 -25.13 5.50
C ARG A 4 -4.23 -23.79 5.80
N ASP A 5 -4.53 -23.23 6.98
CA ASP A 5 -3.80 -22.10 7.52
C ASP A 5 -2.40 -22.55 7.98
N LEU A 6 -1.39 -21.84 7.49
CA LEU A 6 0.02 -22.08 7.83
C LEU A 6 0.38 -21.35 9.12
N SER A 7 1.03 -22.06 10.05
CA SER A 7 1.63 -21.38 11.20
C SER A 7 2.84 -20.53 10.78
N THR A 8 3.16 -19.48 11.54
CA THR A 8 4.32 -18.62 11.28
C THR A 8 5.64 -19.42 11.27
N GLU A 9 5.76 -20.42 12.13
CA GLU A 9 6.95 -21.28 12.23
C GLU A 9 7.12 -22.18 10.98
N GLU A 10 6.04 -22.78 10.50
CA GLU A 10 6.07 -23.54 9.24
C GLU A 10 6.40 -22.63 8.05
N PHE A 11 5.87 -21.41 7.99
CA PHE A 11 6.20 -20.44 6.96
C PHE A 11 7.69 -20.05 6.98
N LEU A 12 8.27 -19.85 8.17
CA LEU A 12 9.69 -19.54 8.34
C LEU A 12 10.60 -20.73 7.98
N ASN A 13 10.13 -21.96 8.13
CA ASN A 13 10.88 -23.17 7.78
C ASN A 13 10.78 -23.53 6.29
N LEU A 14 9.76 -23.03 5.58
CA LEU A 14 9.58 -23.27 4.14
C LEU A 14 10.54 -22.47 3.26
N PHE A 15 10.99 -21.31 3.72
CA PHE A 15 11.82 -20.38 2.94
C PHE A 15 13.08 -20.01 3.70
N GLU A 16 14.10 -19.52 2.98
CA GLU A 16 15.24 -18.91 3.66
C GLU A 16 14.77 -17.70 4.47
N ARG A 17 15.35 -17.49 5.66
CA ARG A 17 14.98 -16.38 6.56
C ARG A 17 14.89 -15.04 5.83
N LYS A 18 15.83 -14.75 4.93
CA LYS A 18 15.85 -13.53 4.10
C LYS A 18 14.62 -13.40 3.21
N GLU A 19 14.21 -14.51 2.61
CA GLU A 19 13.04 -14.57 1.74
C GLU A 19 11.74 -14.43 2.54
N SER A 20 11.61 -15.14 3.66
CA SER A 20 10.43 -15.02 4.54
C SER A 20 10.24 -13.58 5.05
N LEU A 21 11.32 -12.90 5.44
CA LEU A 21 11.24 -11.50 5.87
C LEU A 21 10.80 -10.58 4.74
N LYS A 22 11.28 -10.78 3.51
CA LYS A 22 10.81 -9.99 2.36
C LYS A 22 9.33 -10.20 2.09
N MET A 23 8.87 -11.44 2.11
CA MET A 23 7.47 -11.79 1.91
C MET A 23 6.56 -11.17 2.96
N ALA A 24 7.00 -11.10 4.22
CA ALA A 24 6.23 -10.49 5.30
C ALA A 24 6.29 -8.96 5.29
N TYR A 25 7.47 -8.36 5.16
CA TYR A 25 7.67 -6.92 5.42
C TYR A 25 7.44 -6.01 4.21
N ILE A 26 7.62 -6.48 2.96
CA ILE A 26 7.41 -5.64 1.78
C ILE A 26 5.96 -5.11 1.72
N PRO A 27 4.91 -5.95 1.86
CA PRO A 27 3.53 -5.47 1.91
C PRO A 27 3.29 -4.42 3.01
N HIS A 28 3.89 -4.61 4.19
CA HIS A 28 3.76 -3.67 5.29
C HIS A 28 4.35 -2.30 4.98
N PHE A 29 5.56 -2.25 4.39
CA PHE A 29 6.18 -0.99 3.97
C PHE A 29 5.40 -0.30 2.87
N ILE A 30 4.97 -1.03 1.83
CA ILE A 30 4.14 -0.45 0.77
C ILE A 30 2.81 0.08 1.31
N THR A 31 2.21 -0.60 2.30
CA THR A 31 1.02 -0.10 2.99
C THR A 31 1.27 1.25 3.69
N GLN A 32 2.49 1.54 4.12
CA GLN A 32 2.81 2.86 4.69
C GLN A 32 2.76 3.98 3.64
N CYS A 33 3.11 3.68 2.38
CA CYS A 33 2.90 4.61 1.28
C CYS A 33 1.40 4.86 1.02
N VAL A 34 0.56 3.83 1.16
CA VAL A 34 -0.92 3.99 1.10
C VAL A 34 -1.40 4.95 2.18
N VAL A 35 -0.95 4.76 3.43
CA VAL A 35 -1.31 5.64 4.55
C VAL A 35 -0.83 7.08 4.31
N TYR A 36 0.40 7.26 3.83
CA TYR A 36 0.96 8.56 3.49
C TYR A 36 0.09 9.32 2.48
N TYR A 37 -0.26 8.70 1.36
CA TYR A 37 -1.08 9.35 0.34
C TYR A 37 -2.54 9.52 0.75
N LEU A 38 -3.07 8.63 1.59
CA LEU A 38 -4.39 8.79 2.18
C LEU A 38 -4.45 10.06 3.04
N ASP A 39 -3.44 10.30 3.88
CA ASP A 39 -3.37 11.51 4.70
C ASP A 39 -3.28 12.77 3.84
N LEU A 40 -2.51 12.75 2.75
CA LEU A 40 -2.44 13.85 1.78
C LEU A 40 -3.78 14.11 1.09
N LEU A 41 -4.49 13.05 0.67
CA LEU A 41 -5.80 13.15 0.06
C LEU A 41 -6.79 13.84 1.00
N VAL A 42 -6.82 13.38 2.25
CA VAL A 42 -7.75 13.91 3.26
C VAL A 42 -7.41 15.34 3.65
N ALA A 43 -6.12 15.68 3.78
CA ALA A 43 -5.67 17.04 4.03
C ALA A 43 -6.06 17.96 2.87
N TYR A 44 -5.79 17.55 1.63
CA TYR A 44 -6.11 18.34 0.45
C TYR A 44 -7.61 18.65 0.33
N ALA A 45 -8.47 17.64 0.54
CA ALA A 45 -9.91 17.83 0.51
C ALA A 45 -10.41 18.78 1.61
N ARG A 46 -9.82 18.70 2.82
CA ARG A 46 -10.12 19.63 3.92
C ARG A 46 -9.69 21.05 3.58
N ASP A 47 -8.44 21.23 3.14
CA ASP A 47 -7.82 22.53 2.96
C ASP A 47 -8.46 23.30 1.79
N ASN A 48 -8.95 22.58 0.78
CA ASN A 48 -9.70 23.13 -0.34
C ASN A 48 -11.23 23.13 -0.13
N ARG A 49 -11.72 22.74 1.06
CA ARG A 49 -13.14 22.72 1.43
C ARG A 49 -14.04 21.92 0.47
N LEU A 50 -13.55 20.76 0.00
CA LEU A 50 -14.24 19.90 -0.96
C LEU A 50 -15.32 19.07 -0.27
N SER A 51 -16.48 19.69 -0.04
CA SER A 51 -17.60 19.10 0.69
C SER A 51 -18.17 17.83 0.03
N GLU A 52 -18.04 17.70 -1.29
CA GLU A 52 -18.45 16.55 -2.08
C GLU A 52 -17.68 15.26 -1.73
N TYR A 53 -16.48 15.37 -1.15
CA TYR A 53 -15.66 14.23 -0.71
C TYR A 53 -15.68 14.04 0.82
N LYS A 54 -16.55 14.74 1.55
CA LYS A 54 -16.62 14.68 3.03
C LYS A 54 -16.89 13.26 3.54
N LYS A 55 -17.75 12.50 2.87
CA LYS A 55 -18.09 11.12 3.26
C LYS A 55 -16.92 10.17 3.05
N GLN A 56 -16.28 10.26 1.89
CA GLN A 56 -15.13 9.45 1.48
C GLN A 56 -13.94 9.71 2.41
N THR A 57 -13.60 10.98 2.64
CA THR A 57 -12.48 11.37 3.51
C THR A 57 -12.70 11.00 4.98
N ARG A 58 -13.94 11.05 5.48
CA ARG A 58 -14.29 10.53 6.79
C ARG A 58 -14.08 9.02 6.86
N ARG A 59 -14.56 8.26 5.87
CA ARG A 59 -14.38 6.81 5.84
C ARG A 59 -12.90 6.41 5.76
N LEU A 60 -12.10 7.12 4.97
CA LEU A 60 -10.65 6.90 4.89
C LEU A 60 -9.96 7.12 6.24
N LYS A 61 -10.33 8.18 6.97
CA LYS A 61 -9.83 8.42 8.34
C LYS A 61 -10.19 7.31 9.31
N GLU A 62 -11.43 6.82 9.26
CA GLU A 62 -11.90 5.71 10.08
C GLU A 62 -11.08 4.44 9.78
N ILE A 63 -10.91 4.07 8.50
CA ILE A 63 -10.15 2.88 8.11
C ILE A 63 -8.66 3.01 8.50
N ARG A 64 -8.05 4.19 8.30
CA ARG A 64 -6.66 4.44 8.73
C ARG A 64 -6.51 4.25 10.25
N LYS A 65 -7.46 4.76 11.03
CA LYS A 65 -7.46 4.59 12.49
C LYS A 65 -7.61 3.11 12.85
N GLU A 66 -8.58 2.40 12.27
CA GLU A 66 -8.78 0.96 12.46
C GLU A 66 -7.49 0.16 12.15
N TYR A 67 -6.76 0.53 11.09
CA TYR A 67 -5.48 -0.08 10.75
C TYR A 67 -4.41 0.13 11.83
N MET A 68 -4.20 1.38 12.26
CA MET A 68 -3.20 1.69 13.29
C MET A 68 -3.55 1.08 14.65
N ASP A 69 -4.81 1.15 15.06
CA ASP A 69 -5.30 0.59 16.31
C ASP A 69 -5.13 -0.94 16.35
N SER A 70 -5.26 -1.63 15.21
CA SER A 70 -5.00 -3.05 15.10
C SER A 70 -3.52 -3.39 15.21
N LEU A 71 -2.65 -2.67 14.50
CA LEU A 71 -1.19 -2.90 14.59
C LEU A 71 -0.69 -2.73 16.03
N GLU A 72 -1.18 -1.72 16.75
CA GLU A 72 -0.83 -1.48 18.14
C GLU A 72 -1.29 -2.61 19.07
N LYS A 73 -2.45 -3.22 18.80
CA LYS A 73 -2.98 -4.36 19.59
C LYS A 73 -2.30 -5.69 19.27
N GLU A 74 -1.93 -5.90 18.01
CA GLU A 74 -1.35 -7.15 17.52
C GLU A 74 0.14 -7.27 17.88
N MET A 75 0.82 -6.16 18.14
CA MET A 75 2.26 -6.12 18.42
C MET A 75 2.54 -5.77 19.88
N PRO A 76 3.54 -6.40 20.52
CA PRO A 76 4.06 -5.93 21.80
C PRO A 76 4.53 -4.47 21.71
N PRO A 77 4.38 -3.63 22.76
CA PRO A 77 4.67 -2.19 22.68
C PRO A 77 6.07 -1.85 22.12
N LYS A 78 7.10 -2.61 22.52
CA LYS A 78 8.47 -2.43 22.01
C LYS A 78 8.60 -2.73 20.51
N VAL A 79 7.88 -3.74 20.02
CA VAL A 79 7.86 -4.12 18.60
C VAL A 79 7.12 -3.07 17.79
N PHE A 80 5.99 -2.58 18.30
CA PHE A 80 5.23 -1.51 17.66
C PHE A 80 6.05 -0.23 17.51
N GLN A 81 6.76 0.21 18.57
CA GLN A 81 7.64 1.38 18.49
C GLN A 81 8.78 1.20 17.47
N LYS A 82 9.39 0.01 17.42
CA LYS A 82 10.40 -0.31 16.41
C LYS A 82 9.81 -0.26 14.99
N PHE A 83 8.61 -0.78 14.81
CA PHE A 83 7.90 -0.70 13.53
C PHE A 83 7.65 0.75 13.11
N LEU A 84 7.23 1.63 14.03
CA LEU A 84 7.05 3.06 13.72
C LEU A 84 8.36 3.74 13.28
N ALA A 85 9.47 3.45 13.96
CA ALA A 85 10.78 3.98 13.57
C ALA A 85 11.20 3.48 12.16
N GLN A 86 10.99 2.20 11.87
CA GLN A 86 11.28 1.61 10.56
C GLN A 86 10.36 2.17 9.46
N ARG A 87 9.08 2.42 9.77
CA ARG A 87 8.18 3.12 8.86
C ARG A 87 8.74 4.49 8.51
N ASP A 88 9.17 5.25 9.51
CA ASP A 88 9.62 6.63 9.31
C ASP A 88 10.89 6.68 8.46
N GLU A 89 11.88 5.84 8.78
CA GLU A 89 13.10 5.66 7.99
C GLU A 89 12.78 5.22 6.54
N TYR A 90 11.83 4.29 6.37
CA TYR A 90 11.38 3.87 5.05
C TYR A 90 10.79 5.05 4.25
N LEU A 91 9.84 5.78 4.83
CA LEU A 91 9.17 6.90 4.16
C LEU A 91 10.16 8.03 3.85
N GLU A 92 11.11 8.30 4.75
CA GLU A 92 12.20 9.25 4.51
C GLU A 92 13.08 8.81 3.34
N SER A 93 13.44 7.52 3.29
CA SER A 93 14.20 6.96 2.16
C SER A 93 13.44 7.07 0.84
N CYS A 94 12.11 7.03 0.88
CA CYS A 94 11.24 7.20 -0.29
C CYS A 94 11.11 8.67 -0.71
N GLY A 95 11.14 9.61 0.24
CA GLY A 95 11.22 11.08 0.05
C GLY A 95 10.87 11.60 -1.35
N GLY A 96 11.89 12.06 -2.09
CA GLY A 96 11.71 12.66 -3.41
C GLY A 96 11.06 11.75 -4.46
N ASN A 97 11.11 10.42 -4.30
CA ASN A 97 10.41 9.50 -5.19
C ASN A 97 8.89 9.59 -5.00
N LEU A 98 8.40 9.86 -3.77
CA LEU A 98 6.97 10.07 -3.53
C LEU A 98 6.52 11.34 -4.27
N THR A 99 7.26 12.43 -4.14
CA THR A 99 6.99 13.66 -4.90
C THR A 99 7.00 13.43 -6.41
N LEU A 100 7.99 12.69 -6.94
CA LEU A 100 8.05 12.35 -8.35
C LEU A 100 6.84 11.53 -8.81
N MET A 101 6.42 10.54 -8.01
CA MET A 101 5.24 9.74 -8.30
C MET A 101 3.98 10.60 -8.42
N PHE A 102 3.79 11.58 -7.54
CA PHE A 102 2.70 12.56 -7.66
C PHE A 102 2.70 13.27 -9.02
N PHE A 103 3.85 13.78 -9.46
CA PHE A 103 3.94 14.44 -10.77
C PHE A 103 3.75 13.48 -11.94
N THR A 104 4.26 12.25 -11.85
CA THR A 104 4.06 11.23 -12.89
C THR A 104 2.58 10.94 -13.08
N PHE A 105 1.83 10.73 -12.00
CA PHE A 105 0.39 10.47 -12.08
C PHE A 105 -0.41 11.70 -12.51
N GLY A 106 -0.06 12.89 -12.01
CA GLY A 106 -0.71 14.14 -12.44
C GLY A 106 -0.52 14.40 -13.93
N ASN A 107 0.70 14.21 -14.45
CA ASN A 107 0.96 14.33 -15.89
C ASN A 107 0.14 13.35 -16.73
N GLN A 108 -0.17 12.16 -16.21
CA GLN A 108 -1.12 11.26 -16.90
C GLN A 108 -2.53 11.84 -16.88
N ILE A 109 -3.02 12.33 -15.74
CA ILE A 109 -4.36 12.94 -15.69
C ILE A 109 -4.46 14.10 -16.68
N LEU A 110 -3.46 15.00 -16.68
CA LEU A 110 -3.37 16.11 -17.63
C LEU A 110 -3.36 15.64 -19.09
N LYS A 111 -2.64 14.57 -19.40
CA LYS A 111 -2.56 14.00 -20.75
C LYS A 111 -3.90 13.44 -21.23
N TYR A 112 -4.61 12.70 -20.38
CA TYR A 112 -5.86 12.03 -20.76
C TYR A 112 -7.08 12.97 -20.72
N HIS A 113 -7.10 13.91 -19.76
CA HIS A 113 -8.30 14.69 -19.43
C HIS A 113 -8.13 16.21 -19.55
N GLY A 114 -6.92 16.68 -19.86
CA GLY A 114 -6.60 18.10 -19.81
C GLY A 114 -6.57 18.65 -18.39
N ARG A 115 -6.74 19.97 -18.24
CA ARG A 115 -6.71 20.62 -16.92
C ARG A 115 -7.97 20.27 -16.13
N VAL A 116 -7.78 19.58 -15.02
CA VAL A 116 -8.86 19.20 -14.10
C VAL A 116 -8.82 20.07 -12.85
N LYS A 117 -9.97 20.61 -12.45
CA LYS A 117 -10.07 21.33 -11.19
C LYS A 117 -9.87 20.35 -10.03
N HIS A 118 -9.04 20.72 -9.05
CA HIS A 118 -8.70 19.87 -7.91
C HIS A 118 -8.05 18.52 -8.30
N GLU A 119 -7.27 18.51 -9.39
CA GLU A 119 -6.56 17.33 -9.92
C GLU A 119 -5.87 16.47 -8.85
N SER A 120 -5.29 17.11 -7.83
CA SER A 120 -4.54 16.43 -6.78
C SER A 120 -5.35 15.34 -6.07
N ILE A 121 -6.67 15.51 -5.89
CA ILE A 121 -7.49 14.49 -5.22
C ILE A 121 -7.58 13.20 -6.05
N PHE A 122 -7.69 13.34 -7.37
CA PHE A 122 -7.72 12.21 -8.30
C PHE A 122 -6.34 11.57 -8.44
N CYS A 123 -5.29 12.40 -8.43
CA CYS A 123 -3.90 11.92 -8.44
C CYS A 123 -3.63 11.02 -7.23
N TYR A 124 -3.93 11.50 -6.01
CA TYR A 124 -3.77 10.71 -4.79
C TYR A 124 -4.60 9.41 -4.81
N ALA A 125 -5.85 9.47 -5.26
CA ALA A 125 -6.70 8.28 -5.35
C ALA A 125 -6.12 7.23 -6.31
N ASN A 126 -5.59 7.65 -7.47
CA ASN A 126 -4.94 6.75 -8.42
C ASN A 126 -3.66 6.12 -7.84
N ILE A 127 -2.84 6.92 -7.14
CA ILE A 127 -1.61 6.44 -6.50
C ILE A 127 -1.91 5.40 -5.41
N ILE A 128 -2.90 5.68 -4.55
CA ILE A 128 -3.33 4.75 -3.49
C ILE A 128 -3.75 3.42 -4.10
N ILE A 129 -4.56 3.44 -5.16
CA ILE A 129 -4.99 2.22 -5.86
C ILE A 129 -3.79 1.46 -6.42
N ALA A 130 -2.81 2.15 -7.04
CA ALA A 130 -1.64 1.50 -7.60
C ALA A 130 -0.77 0.79 -6.55
N PHE A 131 -0.64 1.35 -5.34
CA PHE A 131 0.03 0.66 -4.24
C PHE A 131 -0.76 -0.55 -3.73
N ILE A 132 -2.08 -0.43 -3.62
CA ILE A 132 -2.93 -1.54 -3.16
C ILE A 132 -2.91 -2.68 -4.18
N ASP A 133 -3.01 -2.37 -5.47
CA ASP A 133 -2.90 -3.36 -6.55
C ASP A 133 -1.57 -4.11 -6.47
N TYR A 134 -0.47 -3.39 -6.21
CA TYR A 134 0.84 -4.01 -6.02
C TYR A 134 0.88 -4.96 -4.82
N VAL A 135 0.31 -4.56 -3.67
CA VAL A 135 0.26 -5.43 -2.48
C VAL A 135 -0.56 -6.69 -2.76
N GLU A 136 -1.74 -6.54 -3.37
CA GLU A 136 -2.57 -7.68 -3.76
C GLU A 136 -1.86 -8.62 -4.73
N ASP A 137 -1.16 -8.08 -5.74
CA ASP A 137 -0.36 -8.86 -6.68
C ASP A 137 0.80 -9.58 -6.00
N PHE A 138 1.48 -8.91 -5.08
CA PHE A 138 2.57 -9.47 -4.31
C PHE A 138 2.09 -10.63 -3.44
N ASP A 139 1.00 -10.45 -2.70
CA ASP A 139 0.41 -11.50 -1.86
C ASP A 139 -0.06 -12.70 -2.69
N ARG A 140 -0.65 -12.47 -3.87
CA ARG A 140 -0.99 -13.54 -4.82
C ARG A 140 0.25 -14.34 -5.24
N GLN A 141 1.36 -13.66 -5.54
CA GLN A 141 2.61 -14.31 -5.92
C GLN A 141 3.22 -15.09 -4.75
N VAL A 142 3.20 -14.55 -3.54
CA VAL A 142 3.66 -15.26 -2.33
C VAL A 142 2.82 -16.50 -2.07
N ASN A 143 1.49 -16.40 -2.11
CA ASN A 143 0.57 -17.52 -1.93
C ASN A 143 0.83 -18.64 -2.96
N LYS A 144 1.06 -18.27 -4.23
CA LYS A 144 1.42 -19.22 -5.29
C LYS A 144 2.71 -19.97 -4.95
N ARG A 145 3.76 -19.26 -4.52
CA ARG A 145 5.05 -19.86 -4.16
C ARG A 145 4.96 -20.76 -2.92
N ILE A 146 4.16 -20.38 -1.93
CA ILE A 146 3.85 -21.22 -0.77
C ILE A 146 3.17 -22.51 -1.24
N ALA A 147 2.14 -22.37 -2.08
CA ALA A 147 1.37 -23.51 -2.56
C ALA A 147 2.22 -24.50 -3.37
N GLU A 148 3.14 -23.98 -4.20
CA GLU A 148 4.12 -24.79 -4.94
C GLU A 148 5.04 -25.57 -4.00
N LYS A 149 5.53 -24.96 -2.90
CA LYS A 149 6.39 -25.66 -1.93
C LYS A 149 5.64 -26.68 -1.07
N LEU A 150 4.38 -26.40 -0.73
CA LEU A 150 3.57 -27.31 0.09
C LEU A 150 2.86 -28.40 -0.70
N GLY A 151 2.80 -28.29 -2.04
CA GLY A 151 2.02 -29.20 -2.88
C GLY A 151 0.50 -29.08 -2.67
N MET A 152 0.02 -27.99 -2.07
CA MET A 152 -1.41 -27.74 -1.82
C MET A 152 -1.72 -26.24 -1.90
N PRO A 153 -2.94 -25.83 -2.29
CA PRO A 153 -3.33 -24.43 -2.31
C PRO A 153 -3.24 -23.80 -0.92
N CYS A 154 -2.64 -22.61 -0.89
CA CYS A 154 -2.57 -21.76 0.29
C CYS A 154 -3.16 -20.39 -0.07
N ARG A 155 -3.89 -19.79 0.86
CA ARG A 155 -4.49 -18.48 0.68
C ARG A 155 -4.32 -17.63 1.94
N ASN A 156 -3.36 -16.72 1.91
CA ASN A 156 -3.34 -15.61 2.86
C ASN A 156 -4.46 -14.62 2.48
N HIS A 157 -5.38 -14.37 3.41
CA HIS A 157 -6.43 -13.38 3.22
C HIS A 157 -5.79 -12.00 3.38
N GLY A 158 -5.60 -11.28 2.28
CA GLY A 158 -5.06 -9.91 2.31
C GLY A 158 -5.87 -9.00 3.24
N ASP A 159 -5.27 -7.88 3.63
CA ASP A 159 -5.88 -6.98 4.62
C ASP A 159 -7.18 -6.35 4.08
N ALA A 160 -8.32 -6.70 4.69
CA ALA A 160 -9.65 -6.20 4.30
C ALA A 160 -9.75 -4.67 4.33
N ARG A 161 -8.91 -3.98 5.11
CA ARG A 161 -8.85 -2.51 5.18
C ARG A 161 -8.28 -1.93 3.88
N LEU A 162 -7.33 -2.59 3.23
CA LEU A 162 -6.83 -2.18 1.92
C LEU A 162 -7.93 -2.25 0.86
N THR A 163 -8.71 -3.34 0.86
CA THR A 163 -9.89 -3.47 -0.01
C THR A 163 -10.90 -2.34 0.22
N ALA A 164 -11.15 -1.98 1.47
CA ALA A 164 -12.04 -0.86 1.81
C ALA A 164 -11.49 0.49 1.34
N ILE A 165 -10.20 0.77 1.55
CA ILE A 165 -9.54 1.99 1.04
C ILE A 165 -9.63 2.05 -0.48
N LYS A 166 -9.34 0.94 -1.17
CA LYS A 166 -9.40 0.83 -2.62
C LYS A 166 -10.79 1.13 -3.15
N SER A 167 -11.83 0.59 -2.52
CA SER A 167 -13.23 0.86 -2.89
C SER A 167 -13.58 2.35 -2.79
N VAL A 168 -13.15 3.01 -1.70
CA VAL A 168 -13.38 4.45 -1.53
C VAL A 168 -12.61 5.25 -2.58
N CYS A 169 -11.35 4.91 -2.84
CA CYS A 169 -10.51 5.60 -3.83
C CYS A 169 -11.01 5.37 -5.26
N MET A 170 -11.57 4.20 -5.58
CA MET A 170 -12.22 3.92 -6.86
C MET A 170 -13.39 4.89 -7.10
N GLY A 171 -14.21 5.13 -6.06
CA GLY A 171 -15.29 6.11 -6.13
C GLY A 171 -14.84 7.55 -6.42
N ILE A 172 -13.60 7.90 -6.07
CA ILE A 172 -12.98 9.21 -6.39
C ILE A 172 -12.36 9.16 -7.79
N LYS A 173 -11.51 8.16 -8.06
CA LYS A 173 -10.77 7.98 -9.32
C LYS A 173 -11.70 7.92 -10.53
N ASN A 174 -12.85 7.27 -10.42
CA ASN A 174 -13.75 7.00 -11.56
C ASN A 174 -14.29 8.28 -12.22
N GLN A 175 -14.15 9.43 -11.58
CA GLN A 175 -14.45 10.72 -12.20
C GLN A 175 -13.42 11.11 -13.28
N TYR A 176 -12.15 10.76 -13.08
CA TYR A 176 -11.03 11.01 -14.02
C TYR A 176 -10.08 9.80 -14.02
N PRO A 177 -10.46 8.69 -14.67
CA PRO A 177 -9.67 7.47 -14.66
C PRO A 177 -8.42 7.63 -15.54
N ILE A 178 -7.28 7.17 -15.05
CA ILE A 178 -6.09 6.97 -15.89
C ILE A 178 -5.78 5.48 -16.01
N GLU A 179 -5.23 5.10 -17.16
CA GLU A 179 -4.74 3.75 -17.41
C GLU A 179 -3.35 3.56 -16.79
N PRO A 180 -3.09 2.43 -16.11
CA PRO A 180 -1.75 2.08 -15.68
C PRO A 180 -0.80 1.95 -16.89
N ASN A 181 0.41 2.49 -16.78
CA ASN A 181 1.45 2.40 -17.80
C ASN A 181 2.80 2.08 -17.16
N ASP A 182 3.84 1.93 -17.97
CA ASP A 182 5.15 1.50 -17.46
C ASP A 182 5.78 2.52 -16.51
N GLN A 183 5.51 3.81 -16.67
CA GLN A 183 6.01 4.85 -15.77
C GLN A 183 5.32 4.80 -14.41
N THR A 184 3.99 4.65 -14.38
CA THR A 184 3.25 4.56 -13.12
C THR A 184 3.57 3.26 -12.38
N LYS A 185 3.77 2.16 -13.10
CA LYS A 185 4.26 0.89 -12.53
C LYS A 185 5.69 1.02 -11.99
N LEU A 186 6.58 1.68 -12.72
CA LEU A 186 7.96 1.91 -12.28
C LEU A 186 8.02 2.69 -10.96
N CYS A 187 7.15 3.68 -10.78
CA CYS A 187 7.09 4.44 -9.53
C CYS A 187 6.83 3.53 -8.32
N VAL A 188 5.88 2.58 -8.44
CA VAL A 188 5.59 1.62 -7.37
C VAL A 188 6.75 0.66 -7.15
N SER A 189 7.35 0.14 -8.23
CA SER A 189 8.51 -0.75 -8.16
C SER A 189 9.72 -0.11 -7.46
N VAL A 190 9.95 1.19 -7.65
CA VAL A 190 11.00 1.93 -6.93
C VAL A 190 10.77 1.90 -5.42
N MET A 191 9.52 2.08 -4.96
CA MET A 191 9.19 2.02 -3.54
C MET A 191 9.37 0.61 -2.96
N ALA A 192 9.01 -0.42 -3.73
CA ALA A 192 9.22 -1.81 -3.34
C ALA A 192 10.71 -2.19 -3.27
N ASN A 193 11.52 -1.67 -4.20
CA ASN A 193 12.97 -1.87 -4.18
C ASN A 193 13.61 -1.22 -2.95
N LYS A 194 13.15 -0.03 -2.55
CA LYS A 194 13.59 0.61 -1.30
C LYS A 194 13.21 -0.21 -0.07
N ALA A 195 11.99 -0.75 -0.03
CA ALA A 195 11.57 -1.65 1.06
C ALA A 195 12.47 -2.89 1.13
N SER A 196 12.74 -3.51 -0.02
CA SER A 196 13.66 -4.66 -0.13
C SER A 196 15.09 -4.32 0.32
N ALA A 197 15.61 -3.15 -0.05
CA ALA A 197 16.93 -2.69 0.37
C ALA A 197 17.01 -2.48 1.89
N MET A 198 15.99 -1.86 2.47
CA MET A 198 15.89 -1.66 3.92
C MET A 198 15.84 -3.01 4.66
N ILE A 199 15.02 -3.96 4.21
CA ILE A 199 14.95 -5.31 4.80
C ILE A 199 16.31 -6.02 4.72
N ASN A 200 17.04 -5.86 3.62
CA ASN A 200 18.39 -6.45 3.50
C ASN A 200 19.39 -5.84 4.49
N ALA A 201 19.23 -4.57 4.89
CA ALA A 201 20.08 -3.92 5.87
C ALA A 201 19.74 -4.31 7.33
N MET A 202 18.56 -4.91 7.56
CA MET A 202 18.14 -5.43 8.88
C MET A 202 18.65 -6.86 9.15
N LEU A 203 19.20 -7.52 8.14
CA LEU A 203 19.64 -8.92 8.13
C LEU A 203 21.15 -9.02 8.30
#